data_AF-A0A7C4PJZ4-F1
#
_entry.id   AF-A0A7C4PJZ4-F1
#
_cell.length_a   1.000
_cell.length_b   1.000
_cell.length_c   1.000
_cell.angle_alpha   90.00
_cell.angle_beta   90.00
_cell.angle_gamma   90.00
#
_symmetry.space_group_name_H-M   'P 1'
#
loop_
_entity.id
_entity.type
_entity.pdbx_description
1 polymer ?
#
loop_
_entity_poly.entity_id
_entity_poly.type
_entity_poly.pdbx_seq_one_letter_code
_entity_poly.pdbx_strand_id
1 'polypeptide(L)'
;MDVEQEPLTVSQLSLFDFDDFTTGLVELFPTVWAAAENLTAQEPRQRLQALEILDKCGAIRLSPLIAYLVFTRLTDPDLEVRKRVVQALSDVLSIDQTGKRAPDAVRQQLVSQLMRMRTREIYALLQLLSSAAQMLPVVSRLLLGNPYAGNHLAELATQRKMPLEIRRQAIRLIGEVGYLDAIPTLERMQMRLEARASGQQAMPFAPPGGVDDLELLTDVKYVLLRLRSL
;
A
#
# COMPACT_ATOMS: atom_id res chain seq x y z
N MET A 1 6.55 42.25 -53.95
CA MET A 1 5.88 42.50 -52.65
C MET A 1 6.26 41.33 -51.78
N ASP A 2 7.43 41.44 -51.17
CA ASP A 2 7.94 40.40 -50.27
C ASP A 2 7.28 40.62 -48.91
N VAL A 3 6.56 39.61 -48.45
CA VAL A 3 5.95 39.60 -47.12
C VAL A 3 7.09 39.27 -46.15
N GLU A 4 7.59 40.30 -45.47
CA GLU A 4 8.49 40.12 -44.33
C GLU A 4 7.80 39.22 -43.30
N GLN A 5 8.29 37.99 -43.15
CA GLN A 5 7.91 37.12 -42.06
C GLN A 5 8.64 37.60 -40.81
N GLU A 6 7.95 38.37 -39.97
CA GLU A 6 8.42 38.66 -38.62
C GLU A 6 8.68 37.33 -37.88
N PRO A 7 9.87 37.12 -37.30
CA PRO A 7 10.11 35.92 -36.51
C PRO A 7 9.19 35.97 -35.29
N LEU A 8 8.28 35.00 -35.19
CA LEU A 8 7.50 34.73 -33.98
C LEU A 8 8.47 34.44 -32.84
N THR A 9 8.77 35.46 -32.04
CA THR A 9 9.43 35.32 -30.74
C THR A 9 8.43 34.64 -29.81
N VAL A 10 8.37 33.31 -29.88
CA VAL A 10 7.72 32.50 -28.86
C VAL A 10 8.56 32.67 -27.60
N SER A 11 8.18 33.62 -26.76
CA SER A 11 8.65 33.70 -25.38
C SER A 11 8.18 32.41 -24.71
N GLN A 12 9.08 31.43 -24.65
CA GLN A 12 8.84 30.23 -23.87
C GLN A 12 8.68 30.70 -22.42
N LEU A 13 7.46 30.60 -21.88
CA LEU A 13 7.21 30.85 -20.46
C LEU A 13 8.26 30.05 -19.69
N SER A 14 9.05 30.73 -18.86
CA SER A 14 10.00 30.05 -17.98
C SER A 14 9.21 29.06 -17.15
N LEU A 15 9.47 27.77 -17.33
CA LEU A 15 8.77 26.72 -16.60
C LEU A 15 9.13 26.74 -15.09
N PHE A 16 10.17 27.49 -14.74
CA PHE A 16 10.74 27.58 -13.39
C PHE A 16 11.12 29.04 -13.11
N ASP A 17 10.53 29.63 -12.07
CA ASP A 17 11.04 30.85 -11.44
C ASP A 17 11.96 30.42 -10.30
N PHE A 18 13.26 30.67 -10.46
CA PHE A 18 14.30 30.20 -9.53
C PHE A 18 14.49 31.12 -8.31
N ASP A 19 13.77 32.23 -8.25
CA ASP A 19 14.01 33.31 -7.28
C ASP A 19 13.26 33.15 -5.94
N ASP A 20 12.38 32.15 -5.80
CA ASP A 20 11.48 32.01 -4.62
C ASP A 20 11.75 30.78 -3.72
N PHE A 21 12.85 30.06 -3.92
CA PHE A 21 13.10 28.83 -3.15
C PHE A 21 13.78 29.10 -1.81
N THR A 22 12.93 29.24 -0.80
CA THR A 22 13.28 29.08 0.62
C THR A 22 14.08 27.79 0.85
N THR A 23 15.32 27.93 1.33
CA THR A 23 16.23 26.93 1.96
C THR A 23 15.66 25.53 2.24
N GLY A 24 15.44 24.75 1.18
CA GLY A 24 14.98 23.36 1.21
C GLY A 24 15.43 22.63 -0.05
N LEU A 25 16.75 22.49 -0.19
CA LEU A 25 17.50 21.90 -1.32
C LEU A 25 17.10 20.44 -1.67
N VAL A 26 15.89 20.23 -2.16
CA VAL A 26 15.48 18.98 -2.84
C VAL A 26 14.91 19.25 -4.22
N GLU A 27 14.77 20.53 -4.57
CA GLU A 27 14.38 20.90 -5.91
C GLU A 27 15.51 20.64 -6.90
N LEU A 28 15.29 19.62 -7.74
CA LEU A 28 15.86 19.49 -9.09
C LEU A 28 17.32 19.01 -9.22
N PHE A 29 17.77 18.03 -8.43
CA PHE A 29 18.98 17.30 -8.82
C PHE A 29 18.67 16.37 -10.03
N PRO A 30 19.44 16.42 -11.13
CA PRO A 30 19.29 15.50 -12.27
C PRO A 30 19.22 14.03 -11.85
N THR A 31 19.93 13.67 -10.77
CA THR A 31 19.93 12.33 -10.18
C THR A 31 18.55 11.91 -9.65
N VAL A 32 17.80 12.82 -9.01
CA VAL A 32 16.47 12.51 -8.46
C VAL A 32 15.48 12.29 -9.59
N TRP A 33 15.53 13.11 -10.65
CA TRP A 33 14.66 12.96 -11.81
C TRP A 33 14.99 11.71 -12.61
N ALA A 34 16.26 11.45 -12.89
CA ALA A 34 16.68 10.21 -13.56
C ALA A 34 16.25 8.96 -12.76
N ALA A 35 16.34 9.01 -11.43
CA ALA A 35 15.83 7.93 -10.59
C ALA A 35 14.29 7.83 -10.65
N ALA A 36 13.57 8.95 -10.62
CA ALA A 36 12.12 8.97 -10.74
C ALA A 36 11.63 8.39 -12.08
N GLU A 37 12.30 8.72 -13.19
CA GLU A 37 12.05 8.14 -14.52
C GLU A 37 12.27 6.63 -14.52
N ASN A 38 13.37 6.18 -13.90
CA ASN A 38 13.71 4.76 -13.79
C ASN A 38 12.74 3.94 -12.92
N LEU A 39 11.82 4.56 -12.16
CA LEU A 39 10.69 3.85 -11.55
C LEU A 39 9.74 3.23 -12.60
N THR A 40 9.81 3.66 -13.85
CA THR A 40 9.00 3.15 -14.96
C THR A 40 9.73 2.12 -15.84
N ALA A 41 11.00 1.83 -15.54
CA ALA A 41 11.80 0.87 -16.28
C ALA A 41 11.15 -0.53 -16.30
N GLN A 42 11.33 -1.26 -17.40
CA GLN A 42 10.81 -2.64 -17.52
C GLN A 42 11.52 -3.61 -16.57
N GLU A 43 12.83 -3.43 -16.39
CA GLU A 43 13.67 -4.28 -15.55
C GLU A 43 13.48 -3.97 -14.05
N PRO A 44 13.08 -4.97 -13.22
CA PRO A 44 12.88 -4.77 -11.79
C PRO A 44 14.13 -4.25 -11.07
N ARG A 45 15.32 -4.68 -11.51
CA ARG A 45 16.60 -4.24 -10.94
C ARG A 45 16.80 -2.73 -11.08
N GLN A 46 16.40 -2.14 -12.22
CA GLN A 46 16.50 -0.70 -12.44
C GLN A 46 15.53 0.07 -11.55
N ARG A 47 14.29 -0.44 -11.39
CA ARG A 47 13.31 0.15 -10.47
C ARG A 47 13.77 0.07 -9.01
N LEU A 48 14.39 -1.03 -8.58
CA LEU A 48 14.99 -1.15 -7.25
C LEU A 48 16.12 -0.15 -7.03
N GLN A 49 17.02 -0.02 -8.01
CA GLN A 49 18.12 0.95 -7.94
C GLN A 49 17.59 2.39 -7.88
N ALA A 50 16.55 2.70 -8.65
CA ALA A 50 15.86 3.98 -8.58
C ALA A 50 15.32 4.28 -7.18
N LEU A 51 14.61 3.33 -6.56
CA LEU A 51 14.11 3.48 -5.19
C LEU A 51 15.25 3.68 -4.18
N GLU A 52 16.36 2.98 -4.34
CA GLU A 52 17.54 3.16 -3.48
C GLU A 52 18.15 4.56 -3.62
N ILE A 53 18.28 5.08 -4.84
CA ILE A 53 18.79 6.43 -5.10
C ILE A 53 17.85 7.48 -4.49
N LEU A 54 16.54 7.36 -4.73
CA LEU A 54 15.55 8.30 -4.19
C LEU A 54 15.54 8.31 -2.65
N ASP A 55 15.72 7.16 -2.02
CA ASP A 55 15.81 7.04 -0.57
C ASP A 55 17.12 7.64 -0.02
N LYS A 56 18.27 7.34 -0.65
CA LYS A 56 19.57 7.92 -0.28
C LYS A 56 19.59 9.45 -0.37
N CYS A 57 18.90 10.01 -1.35
CA CYS A 57 18.73 11.46 -1.50
C CYS A 57 17.69 12.05 -0.54
N GLY A 58 16.98 11.23 0.25
CA GLY A 58 15.87 11.67 1.09
C GLY A 58 14.66 12.18 0.30
N ALA A 59 14.65 12.02 -1.03
CA ALA A 59 13.68 12.65 -1.92
C ALA A 59 12.24 12.19 -1.64
N ILE A 60 12.07 10.92 -1.26
CA ILE A 60 10.75 10.34 -0.92
C ILE A 60 10.15 11.03 0.31
N ARG A 61 10.97 11.41 1.29
CA ARG A 61 10.52 12.09 2.51
C ARG A 61 10.37 13.59 2.33
N LEU A 62 10.98 14.20 1.33
CA LEU A 62 11.10 15.66 1.20
C LEU A 62 10.26 16.24 0.05
N SER A 63 9.93 15.44 -0.98
CA SER A 63 9.13 15.88 -2.13
C SER A 63 7.78 15.15 -2.20
N PRO A 64 6.63 15.88 -2.15
CA PRO A 64 5.31 15.29 -2.30
C PRO A 64 5.12 14.56 -3.63
N LEU A 65 5.73 15.08 -4.71
CA LEU A 65 5.66 14.47 -6.03
C LEU A 65 6.42 13.14 -6.08
N ILE A 66 7.63 13.08 -5.51
CA ILE A 66 8.40 11.83 -5.46
C ILE A 66 7.67 10.79 -4.61
N ALA A 67 7.11 11.17 -3.45
CA ALA A 67 6.28 10.27 -2.65
C ALA A 67 5.08 9.74 -3.44
N TYR A 68 4.42 10.58 -4.23
CA TYR A 68 3.35 10.18 -5.13
C TYR A 68 3.83 9.19 -6.22
N LEU A 69 4.94 9.46 -6.89
CA LEU A 69 5.48 8.57 -7.92
C LEU A 69 5.82 7.20 -7.34
N VAL A 70 6.44 7.15 -6.16
CA VAL A 70 6.71 5.91 -5.42
C VAL A 70 5.40 5.21 -5.03
N PHE A 71 4.38 5.95 -4.58
CA PHE A 71 3.06 5.38 -4.30
C PHE A 71 2.44 4.68 -5.52
N THR A 72 2.60 5.23 -6.73
CA THR A 72 2.06 4.56 -7.94
C THR A 72 2.70 3.19 -8.22
N ARG A 73 3.82 2.86 -7.55
CA ARG A 73 4.50 1.55 -7.64
C ARG A 73 4.02 0.54 -6.59
N LEU A 74 3.01 0.84 -5.79
CA LEU A 74 2.47 -0.09 -4.79
C LEU A 74 1.93 -1.40 -5.42
N THR A 75 1.56 -1.36 -6.70
CA THR A 75 1.08 -2.53 -7.45
C THR A 75 2.11 -3.05 -8.46
N ASP A 76 3.40 -2.74 -8.25
CA ASP A 76 4.49 -3.24 -9.08
C ASP A 76 4.42 -4.77 -9.21
N PRO A 77 4.62 -5.35 -10.41
CA PRO A 77 4.58 -6.80 -10.60
C PRO A 77 5.67 -7.54 -9.81
N ASP A 78 6.80 -6.90 -9.54
CA ASP A 78 7.89 -7.48 -8.77
C ASP A 78 7.67 -7.29 -7.25
N LEU A 79 7.73 -8.39 -6.50
CA LEU A 79 7.45 -8.38 -5.06
C LEU A 79 8.54 -7.66 -4.24
N GLU A 80 9.81 -7.70 -4.67
CA GLU A 80 10.87 -6.99 -3.96
C GLU A 80 10.80 -5.48 -4.22
N VAL A 81 10.46 -5.06 -5.44
CA VAL A 81 10.14 -3.65 -5.74
C VAL A 81 8.99 -3.20 -4.84
N ARG A 82 7.89 -3.96 -4.80
CA ARG A 82 6.71 -3.64 -3.98
C ARG A 82 7.04 -3.53 -2.50
N LYS A 83 7.84 -4.47 -1.97
CA LYS A 83 8.31 -4.45 -0.59
C LYS A 83 9.09 -3.17 -0.28
N ARG A 84 10.01 -2.78 -1.18
CA ARG A 84 10.80 -1.55 -1.00
C ARG A 84 9.95 -0.29 -1.06
N VAL A 85 8.97 -0.24 -1.95
CA VAL A 85 7.97 0.83 -2.03
C VAL A 85 7.20 0.95 -0.71
N VAL A 86 6.67 -0.17 -0.21
CA VAL A 86 5.91 -0.22 1.05
C VAL A 86 6.76 0.28 2.24
N GLN A 87 8.02 -0.14 2.31
CA GLN A 87 8.96 0.38 3.33
C GLN A 87 9.14 1.89 3.21
N ALA A 88 9.50 2.38 2.03
CA ALA A 88 9.78 3.79 1.82
C ALA A 88 8.56 4.69 2.15
N LEU A 89 7.35 4.28 1.75
CA LEU A 89 6.12 5.02 2.07
C LEU A 89 5.79 4.95 3.57
N SER A 90 6.02 3.81 4.22
CA SER A 90 5.81 3.68 5.67
C SER A 90 6.79 4.53 6.46
N ASP A 91 8.01 4.72 5.94
CA ASP A 91 9.02 5.58 6.52
C ASP A 91 8.59 7.05 6.46
N VAL A 92 7.94 7.51 5.37
CA VAL A 92 7.35 8.87 5.29
C VAL A 92 6.38 9.14 6.45
N LEU A 93 5.61 8.15 6.87
CA LEU A 93 4.67 8.26 7.99
C LEU A 93 5.33 8.12 9.38
N SER A 94 6.62 7.79 9.42
CA SER A 94 7.37 7.49 10.65
C SER A 94 8.38 8.60 10.99
N ILE A 95 8.78 8.65 12.25
CA ILE A 95 9.96 9.42 12.66
C ILE A 95 11.22 8.77 12.09
N ASP A 96 12.16 9.58 11.59
CA ASP A 96 13.46 9.08 11.15
C ASP A 96 14.41 8.85 12.33
N GLN A 97 15.64 8.44 12.02
CA GLN A 97 16.71 8.19 12.98
C GLN A 97 17.11 9.45 13.78
N THR A 98 16.78 10.64 13.28
CA THR A 98 17.02 11.93 13.95
C THR A 98 15.81 12.41 14.75
N GLY A 99 14.75 11.60 14.83
CA GLY A 99 13.50 11.93 15.50
C GLY A 99 12.60 12.89 14.73
N LYS A 100 12.93 13.21 13.46
CA LYS A 100 12.17 14.15 12.65
C LYS A 100 11.11 13.43 11.83
N ARG A 101 9.94 14.06 11.71
CA ARG A 101 8.88 13.64 10.79
C ARG A 101 9.18 14.20 9.39
N ALA A 102 8.68 13.52 8.36
CA ALA A 102 8.63 14.12 7.03
C ALA A 102 7.78 15.41 7.06
N PRO A 103 8.04 16.39 6.17
CA PRO A 103 7.25 17.61 6.09
C PRO A 103 5.77 17.31 5.89
N ASP A 104 4.91 18.16 6.46
CA ASP A 104 3.47 17.89 6.48
C ASP A 104 2.85 17.83 5.07
N ALA A 105 3.35 18.61 4.11
CA ALA A 105 2.90 18.53 2.72
C ALA A 105 3.11 17.13 2.11
N VAL A 106 4.24 16.48 2.40
CA VAL A 106 4.55 15.12 1.90
C VAL A 106 3.64 14.10 2.58
N ARG A 107 3.46 14.23 3.90
CA ARG A 107 2.60 13.34 4.68
C ARG A 107 1.13 13.44 4.27
N GLN A 108 0.62 14.66 4.11
CA GLN A 108 -0.75 14.91 3.66
C GLN A 108 -1.00 14.39 2.25
N GLN A 109 -0.03 14.59 1.34
CA GLN A 109 -0.09 14.01 0.00
C GLN A 109 -0.19 12.48 0.06
N LEU A 110 0.67 11.83 0.84
CA LEU A 110 0.63 10.37 0.99
C LEU A 110 -0.70 9.89 1.60
N VAL A 111 -1.17 10.52 2.68
CA VAL A 111 -2.47 10.18 3.30
C VAL A 111 -3.61 10.34 2.30
N SER A 112 -3.62 11.41 1.50
CA SER A 112 -4.61 11.61 0.44
C SER A 112 -4.62 10.47 -0.57
N GLN A 113 -3.45 9.94 -0.95
CA GLN A 113 -3.35 8.78 -1.85
C GLN A 113 -3.79 7.48 -1.16
N LEU A 114 -3.40 7.27 0.10
CA LEU A 114 -3.79 6.09 0.88
C LEU A 114 -5.32 5.99 1.01
N MET A 115 -6.00 7.11 1.26
CA MET A 115 -7.47 7.19 1.30
C MET A 115 -8.14 6.78 -0.02
N ARG A 116 -7.43 6.87 -1.14
CA ARG A 116 -7.94 6.53 -2.48
C ARG A 116 -7.61 5.12 -2.93
N MET A 117 -6.82 4.36 -2.15
CA MET A 117 -6.53 2.96 -2.45
C MET A 117 -7.83 2.15 -2.52
N ARG A 118 -7.88 1.24 -3.49
CA ARG A 118 -9.01 0.32 -3.70
C ARG A 118 -8.54 -1.12 -3.50
N THR A 119 -9.42 -2.07 -3.84
CA THR A 119 -9.18 -3.51 -3.73
C THR A 119 -7.88 -3.96 -4.40
N ARG A 120 -7.46 -3.35 -5.53
CA ARG A 120 -6.23 -3.72 -6.24
C ARG A 120 -4.98 -3.48 -5.40
N GLU A 121 -4.86 -2.29 -4.82
CA GLU A 121 -3.74 -1.90 -3.97
C GLU A 121 -3.72 -2.74 -2.69
N ILE A 122 -4.88 -2.97 -2.09
CA ILE A 122 -5.01 -3.80 -0.88
C ILE A 122 -4.62 -5.25 -1.18
N TYR A 123 -5.10 -5.82 -2.28
CA TYR A 123 -4.71 -7.16 -2.72
C TYR A 123 -3.20 -7.27 -2.95
N ALA A 124 -2.58 -6.24 -3.53
CA ALA A 124 -1.13 -6.21 -3.72
C ALA A 124 -0.35 -6.24 -2.39
N LEU A 125 -0.87 -5.59 -1.34
CA LEU A 125 -0.30 -5.66 0.01
C LEU A 125 -0.47 -7.05 0.64
N LEU A 126 -1.62 -7.70 0.45
CA LEU A 126 -1.85 -9.07 0.94
C LEU A 126 -0.92 -10.09 0.27
N GLN A 127 -0.68 -9.94 -1.04
CA GLN A 127 0.31 -10.77 -1.74
C GLN A 127 1.71 -10.60 -1.15
N LEU A 128 2.11 -9.37 -0.84
CA LEU A 128 3.39 -9.10 -0.18
C LEU A 128 3.46 -9.78 1.20
N LEU A 129 2.40 -9.70 2.00
CA LEU A 129 2.35 -10.36 3.31
C LEU A 129 2.37 -11.89 3.23
N SER A 130 1.86 -12.46 2.14
CA SER A 130 1.91 -13.90 1.88
C SER A 130 3.35 -14.38 1.64
N SER A 131 4.20 -13.55 1.04
CA SER A 131 5.64 -13.86 0.82
C SER A 131 6.57 -13.35 1.93
N ALA A 132 6.16 -12.33 2.68
CA ALA A 132 6.99 -11.63 3.66
C ALA A 132 6.16 -11.21 4.88
N ALA A 133 5.77 -12.19 5.72
CA ALA A 133 4.91 -11.97 6.88
C ALA A 133 5.48 -10.96 7.89
N GLN A 134 6.81 -10.80 7.96
CA GLN A 134 7.49 -9.79 8.79
C GLN A 134 7.17 -8.34 8.40
N MET A 135 6.61 -8.11 7.21
CA MET A 135 6.17 -6.79 6.74
C MET A 135 4.85 -6.34 7.36
N LEU A 136 4.19 -7.20 8.15
CA LEU A 136 2.89 -6.89 8.75
C LEU A 136 2.85 -5.53 9.48
N PRO A 137 3.79 -5.18 10.39
CA PRO A 137 3.72 -3.89 11.08
C PRO A 137 3.88 -2.69 10.13
N VAL A 138 4.68 -2.86 9.07
CA VAL A 138 4.96 -1.82 8.07
C VAL A 138 3.71 -1.54 7.23
N VAL A 139 3.04 -2.61 6.81
CA VAL A 139 1.77 -2.55 6.05
C VAL A 139 0.65 -1.99 6.91
N SER A 140 0.54 -2.43 8.17
CA SER A 140 -0.46 -1.92 9.11
C SER A 140 -0.33 -0.41 9.31
N ARG A 141 0.90 0.10 9.44
CA ARG A 141 1.15 1.55 9.57
C ARG A 141 0.67 2.33 8.36
N LEU A 142 0.85 1.81 7.14
CA LEU A 142 0.31 2.45 5.93
C LEU A 142 -1.22 2.44 5.94
N LEU A 143 -1.82 1.32 6.33
CA LEU A 143 -3.26 1.17 6.36
C LEU A 143 -3.95 2.01 7.44
N LEU A 144 -3.26 2.41 8.51
CA LEU A 144 -3.77 3.45 9.42
C LEU A 144 -4.10 4.77 8.68
N GLY A 145 -3.46 5.05 7.54
CA GLY A 145 -3.78 6.18 6.66
C GLY A 145 -4.96 5.93 5.71
N ASN A 146 -5.55 4.74 5.69
CA ASN A 146 -6.72 4.39 4.89
C ASN A 146 -7.86 3.86 5.78
N PRO A 147 -8.81 4.71 6.19
CA PRO A 147 -9.92 4.30 7.04
C PRO A 147 -10.91 3.34 6.35
N TYR A 148 -10.91 3.24 5.03
CA TYR A 148 -11.86 2.43 4.26
C TYR A 148 -11.32 1.05 3.89
N ALA A 149 -10.07 0.73 4.19
CA ALA A 149 -9.48 -0.55 3.81
C ALA A 149 -10.14 -1.74 4.53
N GLY A 150 -10.75 -1.53 5.70
CA GLY A 150 -11.50 -2.56 6.43
C GLY A 150 -12.55 -3.26 5.58
N ASN A 151 -13.37 -2.48 4.85
CA ASN A 151 -14.38 -3.02 3.93
C ASN A 151 -13.78 -3.87 2.81
N HIS A 152 -12.71 -3.41 2.17
CA HIS A 152 -12.03 -4.14 1.10
C HIS A 152 -11.36 -5.42 1.61
N LEU A 153 -10.73 -5.38 2.78
CA LEU A 153 -10.15 -6.55 3.43
C LEU A 153 -11.24 -7.57 3.78
N ALA A 154 -12.37 -7.11 4.32
CA ALA A 154 -13.48 -7.97 4.68
C ALA A 154 -14.09 -8.64 3.43
N GLU A 155 -14.23 -7.89 2.34
CA GLU A 155 -14.65 -8.43 1.05
C GLU A 155 -13.69 -9.55 0.59
N LEU A 156 -12.39 -9.27 0.50
CA LEU A 156 -11.36 -10.22 0.08
C LEU A 156 -11.32 -11.47 0.98
N ALA A 157 -11.49 -11.32 2.29
CA ALA A 157 -11.55 -12.43 3.24
C ALA A 157 -12.71 -13.40 2.96
N THR A 158 -13.85 -12.90 2.47
CA THR A 158 -15.05 -13.72 2.22
C THR A 158 -15.11 -14.36 0.83
N GLN A 159 -14.28 -13.88 -0.12
CA GLN A 159 -14.28 -14.36 -1.50
C GLN A 159 -13.68 -15.78 -1.60
N ARG A 160 -14.51 -16.78 -1.90
CA ARG A 160 -14.08 -18.20 -1.99
C ARG A 160 -13.06 -18.49 -3.09
N LYS A 161 -13.04 -17.68 -4.15
CA LYS A 161 -12.07 -17.82 -5.25
C LYS A 161 -10.68 -17.30 -4.88
N MET A 162 -10.56 -16.55 -3.78
CA MET A 162 -9.26 -16.07 -3.32
C MET A 162 -8.47 -17.21 -2.66
N PRO A 163 -7.15 -17.28 -2.88
CA PRO A 163 -6.29 -18.23 -2.20
C PRO A 163 -6.45 -18.13 -0.67
N LEU A 164 -6.37 -19.26 0.03
CA LEU A 164 -6.50 -19.34 1.48
C LEU A 164 -5.61 -18.32 2.19
N GLU A 165 -4.32 -18.29 1.84
CA GLU A 165 -3.33 -17.38 2.43
C GLU A 165 -3.74 -15.91 2.32
N ILE A 166 -4.24 -15.47 1.17
CA ILE A 166 -4.70 -14.08 1.00
C ILE A 166 -5.87 -13.78 1.93
N ARG A 167 -6.81 -14.71 2.08
CA ARG A 167 -7.98 -14.54 2.95
C ARG A 167 -7.56 -14.49 4.42
N ARG A 168 -6.62 -15.34 4.82
CA ARG A 168 -6.03 -15.34 6.18
C ARG A 168 -5.29 -14.04 6.48
N GLN A 169 -4.45 -13.56 5.54
CA GLN A 169 -3.76 -12.28 5.69
C GLN A 169 -4.75 -11.11 5.78
N ALA A 170 -5.85 -11.12 5.03
CA ALA A 170 -6.88 -10.10 5.12
C ALA A 170 -7.52 -10.04 6.52
N ILE A 171 -7.89 -11.21 7.07
CA ILE A 171 -8.44 -11.32 8.43
C ILE A 171 -7.41 -10.82 9.46
N ARG A 172 -6.17 -11.29 9.37
CA ARG A 172 -5.10 -10.86 10.29
C ARG A 172 -4.88 -9.36 10.26
N LEU A 173 -4.86 -8.76 9.07
CA LEU A 173 -4.63 -7.33 8.88
C LEU A 173 -5.80 -6.48 9.39
N ILE A 174 -7.04 -6.98 9.27
CA ILE A 174 -8.22 -6.37 9.92
C ILE A 174 -8.01 -6.24 11.43
N GLY A 175 -7.60 -7.33 12.08
CA GLY A 175 -7.35 -7.34 13.52
C GLY A 175 -6.14 -6.50 13.93
N GLU A 176 -5.10 -6.48 13.08
CA GLU A 176 -3.87 -5.73 13.36
C GLU A 176 -4.06 -4.22 13.30
N VAL A 177 -4.81 -3.73 12.31
CA VAL A 177 -5.10 -2.30 12.16
C VAL A 177 -6.24 -1.85 13.07
N GLY A 178 -7.18 -2.74 13.40
CA GLY A 178 -8.32 -2.42 14.26
C GLY A 178 -9.56 -1.95 13.48
N TYR A 179 -9.82 -2.53 12.31
CA TYR A 179 -10.98 -2.16 11.48
C TYR A 179 -12.30 -2.71 12.06
N LEU A 180 -12.97 -1.89 12.88
CA LEU A 180 -14.24 -2.24 13.53
C LEU A 180 -15.41 -2.39 12.56
N ASP A 181 -15.38 -1.68 11.43
CA ASP A 181 -16.37 -1.76 10.35
C ASP A 181 -16.43 -3.16 9.70
N ALA A 182 -15.36 -3.94 9.81
CA ALA A 182 -15.31 -5.31 9.30
C ALA A 182 -16.05 -6.34 10.18
N ILE A 183 -16.38 -6.02 11.45
CA ILE A 183 -16.97 -6.95 12.43
C ILE A 183 -18.22 -7.67 11.88
N PRO A 184 -19.25 -6.98 11.33
CA PRO A 184 -20.47 -7.66 10.87
C PRO A 184 -20.21 -8.65 9.73
N THR A 185 -19.17 -8.42 8.93
CA THR A 185 -18.79 -9.33 7.85
C THR A 185 -18.04 -10.55 8.39
N LEU A 186 -17.14 -10.35 9.37
CA LEU A 186 -16.45 -11.44 10.05
C LEU A 186 -17.41 -12.33 10.84
N GLU A 187 -18.41 -11.78 11.52
CA GLU A 187 -19.44 -12.56 12.25
C GLU A 187 -20.27 -13.43 11.30
N ARG A 188 -20.72 -12.87 10.17
CA ARG A 188 -21.40 -13.65 9.12
C ARG A 188 -20.52 -14.75 8.55
N MET A 189 -19.22 -14.49 8.40
CA MET A 189 -18.26 -15.49 7.96
C MET A 189 -18.08 -16.59 9.01
N GLN A 190 -17.95 -16.25 10.30
CA GLN A 190 -17.88 -17.20 11.41
C GLN A 190 -19.08 -18.14 11.41
N MET A 191 -20.31 -17.60 11.44
CA MET A 191 -21.55 -18.40 11.46
C MET A 191 -21.60 -19.39 10.29
N ARG A 192 -21.21 -18.94 9.08
CA ARG A 192 -21.18 -19.79 7.89
C ARG A 192 -20.11 -20.87 7.93
N LEU A 193 -18.98 -20.63 8.60
CA LEU A 193 -17.90 -21.61 8.74
C LEU A 193 -18.28 -22.65 9.80
N GLU A 194 -18.85 -22.22 10.93
CA GLU A 194 -19.34 -23.10 12.00
C GLU A 194 -20.46 -24.01 11.50
N ALA A 195 -21.46 -23.46 10.79
CA ALA A 195 -22.54 -24.25 10.22
C ALA A 195 -22.04 -25.34 9.26
N ARG A 196 -20.98 -25.05 8.48
CA ARG A 196 -20.36 -26.03 7.58
C ARG A 196 -19.61 -27.11 8.36
N ALA A 197 -18.81 -26.73 9.36
CA ALA A 197 -18.09 -27.67 10.19
C ALA A 197 -19.05 -28.64 10.92
N SER A 198 -20.13 -28.11 11.53
CA SER A 198 -21.14 -28.92 12.20
C SER A 198 -21.95 -29.78 11.23
N GLY A 199 -22.33 -29.25 10.07
CA GLY A 199 -23.06 -30.00 9.05
C GLY A 199 -22.26 -31.14 8.41
N GLN A 200 -20.94 -30.97 8.27
CA GLN A 200 -20.03 -32.03 7.81
C GLN A 200 -19.85 -33.12 8.87
N GLN A 201 -19.74 -32.75 10.15
CA GLN A 201 -19.68 -33.73 11.25
C GLN A 201 -20.95 -34.58 11.37
N ALA A 202 -22.10 -34.03 10.98
CA ALA A 202 -23.38 -34.75 10.97
C ALA A 202 -23.57 -35.70 9.76
N MET A 203 -22.71 -35.62 8.74
CA MET A 203 -22.81 -36.41 7.51
C MET A 203 -21.59 -37.34 7.34
N PRO A 204 -21.69 -38.65 7.66
CA PRO A 204 -20.56 -39.58 7.62
C PRO A 204 -19.98 -39.83 6.21
N PHE A 205 -20.66 -39.36 5.15
CA PHE A 205 -20.26 -39.48 3.75
C PHE A 205 -19.74 -38.16 3.15
N ALA A 206 -19.79 -37.07 3.91
CA ALA A 206 -19.27 -35.79 3.43
C ALA A 206 -17.74 -35.86 3.35
N PRO A 207 -17.11 -35.30 2.29
CA PRO A 207 -15.67 -35.11 2.29
C PRO A 207 -15.26 -34.37 3.56
N PRO A 208 -14.12 -34.73 4.20
CA PRO A 208 -13.67 -34.04 5.40
C PRO A 208 -13.66 -32.54 5.14
N GLY A 209 -14.14 -31.77 6.12
CA GLY A 209 -14.11 -30.32 6.03
C GLY A 209 -12.74 -29.84 5.60
N GLY A 210 -12.69 -29.03 4.54
CA GLY A 210 -11.42 -28.54 4.01
C GLY A 210 -10.66 -27.90 5.15
N VAL A 211 -9.41 -28.34 5.38
CA VAL A 211 -8.51 -27.84 6.43
C VAL A 211 -8.53 -26.30 6.46
N ASP A 212 -8.59 -25.70 5.28
CA ASP A 212 -8.82 -24.29 4.98
C ASP A 212 -9.96 -23.61 5.77
N ASP A 213 -11.14 -24.23 5.89
CA ASP A 213 -12.30 -23.65 6.59
C ASP A 213 -12.07 -23.60 8.10
N LEU A 214 -11.36 -24.58 8.67
CA LEU A 214 -11.01 -24.62 10.10
C LEU A 214 -9.92 -23.60 10.44
N GLU A 215 -8.92 -23.45 9.57
CA GLU A 215 -7.90 -22.41 9.70
C GLU A 215 -8.52 -21.01 9.68
N LEU A 216 -9.38 -20.74 8.69
CA LEU A 216 -10.09 -19.46 8.61
C LEU A 216 -10.99 -19.23 9.83
N LEU A 217 -11.68 -20.25 10.32
CA LEU A 217 -12.53 -20.11 11.50
C LEU A 217 -11.71 -19.71 12.73
N THR A 218 -10.53 -20.30 12.90
CA THR A 218 -9.60 -19.97 13.98
C THR A 218 -9.17 -18.51 13.90
N ASP A 219 -8.74 -18.06 12.71
CA ASP A 219 -8.29 -16.68 12.50
C ASP A 219 -9.44 -15.67 12.73
N VAL A 220 -10.65 -15.96 12.22
CA VAL A 220 -11.83 -15.10 12.40
C VAL A 220 -12.19 -14.96 13.89
N LYS A 221 -12.21 -16.06 14.65
CA LYS A 221 -12.52 -16.03 16.09
C LYS A 221 -11.51 -15.19 16.85
N TYR A 222 -10.22 -15.40 16.59
CA TYR A 222 -9.15 -14.65 17.21
C TYR A 222 -9.28 -13.14 16.95
N VAL A 223 -9.50 -12.76 15.68
CA VAL A 223 -9.63 -11.36 15.29
C VAL A 223 -10.89 -10.72 15.87
N LEU A 224 -12.04 -11.41 15.85
CA LEU A 224 -13.27 -10.90 16.47
C LEU A 224 -13.10 -10.65 17.98
N LEU A 225 -12.41 -11.56 18.68
CA LEU A 225 -12.11 -11.37 20.11
C LEU A 225 -11.25 -10.12 20.32
N ARG A 226 -10.18 -9.97 19.52
CA ARG A 226 -9.29 -8.80 19.60
C ARG A 226 -10.04 -7.50 19.33
N LEU A 227 -10.82 -7.41 18.25
CA LEU A 227 -11.55 -6.19 17.89
C LEU A 227 -12.58 -5.77 18.95
N ARG A 228 -13.19 -6.73 19.66
CA ARG A 228 -14.13 -6.44 20.75
C ARG A 228 -13.45 -5.96 22.04
N SER A 229 -12.13 -6.08 22.12
CA SER A 229 -11.33 -5.63 23.27
C SER A 229 -10.66 -4.27 23.07
N LEU A 230 -10.79 -3.68 21.87
CA LEU A 230 -10.34 -2.33 21.54
C LEU A 230 -11.36 -1.28 22.02
#